data_AF-A0A847V287-F1
#
_entry.id   AF-A0A847V287-F1
#
_cell.length_a   1.000
_cell.length_b   1.000
_cell.length_c   1.000
_cell.angle_alpha   90.00
_cell.angle_beta   90.00
_cell.angle_gamma   90.00
#
_symmetry.space_group_name_H-M   'P 1'
#
loop_
_entity.id
_entity.type
_entity.pdbx_description
1 polymer ?
#
loop_
_entity_poly.entity_id
_entity_poly.type
_entity_poly.pdbx_seq_one_letter_code
_entity_poly.pdbx_strand_id
1 'polypeptide(L)'
;MRRKNERLDPIATSELLDRVIEEDLFVARTNFVFGLALGRKAMISLARLRQEFYGLPPNQGLLRERAKKEAVHELGHVFGLPHCPNAGCVMRFSRTIRETDFKSSRFCGRCLKTLESSGVLARS
;
A
#
# COMPACT_ATOMS: atom_id res chain seq x y z
N MET A 1 28.07 -28.90 -6.05
CA MET A 1 26.70 -29.40 -6.27
C MET A 1 25.84 -28.22 -6.74
N ARG A 2 25.42 -28.19 -8.01
CA ARG A 2 24.81 -27.02 -8.68
C ARG A 2 23.29 -26.95 -8.49
N ARG A 3 22.82 -25.71 -8.22
CA ARG A 3 21.56 -25.02 -8.58
C ARG A 3 20.20 -25.53 -8.07
N LYS A 4 19.47 -24.63 -7.39
CA LYS A 4 18.22 -23.97 -7.86
C LYS A 4 18.24 -22.55 -7.27
N ASN A 5 18.55 -21.47 -7.98
CA ASN A 5 17.68 -20.72 -8.89
C ASN A 5 16.19 -21.06 -8.78
N GLU A 6 15.63 -20.90 -7.59
CA GLU A 6 14.19 -20.78 -7.42
C GLU A 6 13.78 -19.41 -7.97
N ARG A 7 13.19 -19.41 -9.17
CA ARG A 7 12.35 -18.29 -9.58
C ARG A 7 11.26 -18.21 -8.51
N LEU A 8 11.09 -17.04 -7.90
CA LEU A 8 9.92 -16.76 -7.10
C LEU A 8 8.71 -17.03 -8.00
N ASP A 9 7.90 -18.03 -7.66
CA ASP A 9 6.62 -18.24 -8.34
C ASP A 9 5.81 -16.94 -8.21
N PRO A 10 5.17 -16.46 -9.30
CA PRO A 10 4.39 -15.24 -9.26
C PRO A 10 3.21 -15.43 -8.31
N ILE A 11 3.38 -14.97 -7.07
CA ILE A 11 2.33 -14.96 -6.06
C ILE A 11 1.19 -14.07 -6.58
N ALA A 12 -0.01 -14.62 -6.63
CA ALA A 12 -1.19 -13.87 -7.03
C ALA A 12 -1.38 -12.69 -6.05
N THR A 13 -1.76 -11.52 -6.56
CA THR A 13 -1.97 -10.31 -5.73
C THR A 13 -2.94 -10.53 -4.55
N SER A 14 -3.88 -11.49 -4.68
CA SER A 14 -4.80 -11.89 -3.61
C SER A 14 -4.13 -12.62 -2.43
N GLU A 15 -2.95 -13.20 -2.62
CA GLU A 15 -2.17 -13.85 -1.56
C GLU A 15 -1.22 -12.88 -0.83
N LEU A 16 -1.09 -11.64 -1.33
CA LEU A 16 -0.26 -10.60 -0.72
C LEU A 16 -1.10 -9.54 0.01
N LEU A 17 -2.23 -9.14 -0.58
CA LEU A 17 -3.24 -8.30 0.09
C LEU A 17 -4.31 -9.19 0.70
N ASP A 18 -3.97 -9.78 1.84
CA ASP A 18 -4.78 -10.79 2.51
C ASP A 18 -6.19 -10.30 2.88
N ARG A 19 -6.35 -9.02 3.26
CA ARG A 19 -7.60 -8.51 3.83
C ARG A 19 -7.91 -7.06 3.45
N VAL A 20 -9.16 -6.81 3.09
CA VAL A 20 -9.78 -5.49 3.05
C VAL A 20 -10.90 -5.50 4.10
N ILE A 21 -10.83 -4.62 5.08
CA ILE A 21 -11.78 -4.58 6.21
C ILE A 21 -12.59 -3.29 6.20
N GLU A 22 -13.78 -3.32 6.78
CA GLU A 22 -14.66 -2.14 6.88
C GLU A 22 -14.44 -1.38 8.20
N GLU A 23 -13.87 -2.06 9.18
CA GLU A 23 -13.62 -1.59 10.54
C GLU A 23 -12.35 -0.74 10.64
N ASP A 24 -12.32 0.15 11.61
CA ASP A 24 -11.18 1.01 11.87
C ASP A 24 -9.99 0.22 12.43
N LEU A 25 -8.77 0.58 12.01
CA LEU A 25 -7.56 -0.19 12.31
C LEU A 25 -6.59 0.61 13.18
N PHE A 26 -6.09 -0.03 14.22
CA PHE A 26 -5.18 0.57 15.20
C PHE A 26 -3.97 -0.32 15.42
N VAL A 27 -2.80 0.29 15.53
CA VAL A 27 -1.57 -0.35 15.98
C VAL A 27 -0.99 0.43 17.15
N ALA A 28 -0.33 -0.28 18.07
CA ALA A 28 0.21 0.31 19.29
C ALA A 28 1.01 1.59 19.00
N ARG A 29 0.77 2.65 19.79
CA ARG A 29 1.45 3.96 19.70
C ARG A 29 1.04 4.85 18.51
N THR A 30 -0.06 4.54 17.82
CA THR A 30 -0.65 5.41 16.78
C THR A 30 -2.13 5.65 17.04
N ASN A 31 -2.67 6.76 16.51
CA ASN A 31 -4.10 7.07 16.65
C ASN A 31 -4.99 6.18 15.77
N PHE A 32 -4.49 5.75 14.61
CA PHE A 32 -5.10 4.80 13.67
C PHE A 32 -4.09 4.56 12.53
N VAL A 33 -4.37 3.56 11.69
CA VAL A 33 -3.67 3.34 10.41
C VAL A 33 -4.67 3.02 9.30
N PHE A 34 -4.32 3.36 8.05
CA PHE A 34 -5.15 2.99 6.89
C PHE A 34 -4.90 1.56 6.41
N GLY A 35 -3.73 1.02 6.74
CA GLY A 35 -3.34 -0.34 6.40
C GLY A 35 -2.16 -0.78 7.26
N LEU A 36 -1.80 -2.05 7.10
CA LEU A 36 -0.64 -2.65 7.73
C LEU A 36 -0.07 -3.75 6.84
N ALA A 37 1.24 -3.74 6.67
CA ALA A 37 2.01 -4.84 6.13
C ALA A 37 2.86 -5.50 7.21
N LEU A 38 2.82 -6.83 7.28
CA LEU A 38 3.66 -7.65 8.16
C LEU A 38 4.12 -8.89 7.42
N GLY A 39 5.44 -9.00 7.21
CA GLY A 39 6.04 -10.08 6.44
C GLY A 39 5.54 -10.05 4.98
N ARG A 40 4.89 -11.12 4.55
CA ARG A 40 4.38 -11.26 3.16
C ARG A 40 2.89 -10.90 3.00
N LYS A 41 2.29 -10.32 4.04
CA LYS A 41 0.85 -10.09 4.13
C LYS A 41 0.58 -8.61 4.34
N ALA A 42 -0.43 -8.10 3.67
CA ALA A 42 -0.92 -6.74 3.79
C ALA A 42 -2.43 -6.72 4.05
N MET A 43 -2.89 -5.68 4.74
CA MET A 43 -4.30 -5.40 4.96
C MET A 43 -4.55 -3.90 4.81
N ILE A 44 -5.74 -3.53 4.32
CA ILE A 44 -6.23 -2.15 4.37
C ILE A 44 -7.59 -2.06 5.06
N SER A 45 -7.84 -0.93 5.74
CA SER A 45 -9.14 -0.55 6.29
C SER A 45 -9.80 0.50 5.40
N LEU A 46 -11.08 0.30 5.09
CA LEU A 46 -11.90 1.26 4.37
C LEU A 46 -12.54 2.31 5.28
N ALA A 47 -12.58 2.08 6.60
CA ALA A 47 -13.32 2.90 7.57
C ALA A 47 -13.05 4.40 7.38
N ARG A 48 -11.77 4.78 7.44
CA ARG A 48 -11.32 6.18 7.33
C ARG A 48 -11.02 6.62 5.89
N LEU A 49 -11.22 5.75 4.90
CA LEU A 49 -11.12 6.11 3.48
C LEU A 49 -12.46 6.63 2.93
N ARG A 50 -13.57 6.22 3.55
CA ARG A 50 -14.92 6.70 3.26
C ARG A 50 -15.07 8.18 3.66
N GLN A 51 -15.73 8.95 2.81
CA GLN A 51 -16.05 10.36 3.12
C GLN A 51 -17.07 10.45 4.25
N GLU A 52 -17.92 9.45 4.35
CA GLU A 52 -18.97 9.27 5.34
C GLU A 52 -18.40 9.27 6.78
N PHE A 53 -17.17 8.76 6.98
CA PHE A 53 -16.47 8.82 8.28
C PHE A 53 -16.26 10.27 8.76
N TYR A 54 -16.18 11.21 7.82
CA TYR A 54 -15.98 12.64 8.07
C TYR A 54 -17.28 13.44 7.94
N GLY A 55 -18.45 12.79 7.92
CA GLY A 55 -19.75 13.45 7.80
C GLY A 55 -20.03 14.04 6.41
N LEU A 56 -19.29 13.63 5.39
CA LEU A 56 -19.46 14.07 4.00
C LEU A 56 -20.29 13.05 3.20
N PRO A 57 -20.96 13.47 2.10
CA PRO A 57 -21.68 12.55 1.23
C PRO A 57 -20.78 11.44 0.65
N PRO A 58 -21.34 10.26 0.36
CA PRO A 58 -20.57 9.15 -0.21
C PRO A 58 -20.00 9.51 -1.58
N ASN A 59 -18.73 9.15 -1.79
CA ASN A 59 -18.08 9.28 -3.09
C ASN A 59 -17.31 8.00 -3.42
N GLN A 60 -17.94 7.14 -4.21
CA GLN A 60 -17.40 5.83 -4.59
C GLN A 60 -16.14 5.93 -5.46
N GLY A 61 -16.02 6.99 -6.26
CA GLY A 61 -14.82 7.23 -7.06
C GLY A 61 -13.61 7.53 -6.18
N LEU A 62 -13.79 8.43 -5.22
CA LEU A 62 -12.75 8.81 -4.27
C LEU A 62 -12.39 7.67 -3.33
N LEU A 63 -13.37 6.90 -2.85
CA LEU A 63 -13.12 5.70 -2.05
C LEU A 63 -12.23 4.69 -2.81
N ARG A 64 -12.56 4.41 -4.08
CA ARG A 64 -11.74 3.50 -4.92
C ARG A 64 -10.33 4.03 -5.12
N GLU A 65 -10.17 5.33 -5.34
CA GLU A 65 -8.84 5.94 -5.51
C GLU A 65 -8.00 5.80 -4.23
N ARG A 66 -8.58 6.13 -3.08
CA ARG A 66 -7.94 6.02 -1.76
C ARG A 66 -7.57 4.57 -1.45
N ALA A 67 -8.50 3.64 -1.62
CA ALA A 67 -8.26 2.21 -1.41
C ALA A 67 -7.14 1.69 -2.30
N LYS A 68 -7.09 2.12 -3.57
CA LYS A 68 -5.97 1.80 -4.47
C LYS A 68 -4.64 2.33 -3.94
N LYS A 69 -4.58 3.58 -3.49
CA LYS A 69 -3.34 4.19 -2.96
C LYS A 69 -2.82 3.43 -1.75
N GLU A 70 -3.68 3.12 -0.78
CA GLU A 70 -3.27 2.41 0.43
C GLU A 70 -2.96 0.93 0.14
N ALA A 71 -3.71 0.25 -0.73
CA ALA A 71 -3.37 -1.12 -1.14
C ALA A 71 -1.99 -1.20 -1.82
N VAL A 72 -1.68 -0.27 -2.72
CA VAL A 72 -0.36 -0.20 -3.37
C VAL A 72 0.74 0.18 -2.37
N HIS A 73 0.44 1.01 -1.37
CA HIS A 73 1.36 1.36 -0.28
C HIS A 73 1.75 0.13 0.54
N GLU A 74 0.77 -0.62 1.04
CA GLU A 74 1.02 -1.81 1.86
C GLU A 74 1.68 -2.94 1.06
N LEU A 75 1.29 -3.13 -0.21
CA LEU A 75 2.01 -4.05 -1.09
C LEU A 75 3.45 -3.60 -1.34
N GLY A 76 3.70 -2.29 -1.43
CA GLY A 76 5.06 -1.76 -1.48
C GLY A 76 5.89 -2.16 -0.27
N HIS A 77 5.31 -2.13 0.94
CA HIS A 77 5.95 -2.66 2.14
C HIS A 77 6.20 -4.16 2.09
N VAL A 78 5.23 -4.95 1.60
CA VAL A 78 5.40 -6.40 1.37
C VAL A 78 6.57 -6.69 0.42
N PHE A 79 6.79 -5.83 -0.57
CA PHE A 79 7.93 -5.91 -1.49
C PHE A 79 9.23 -5.27 -0.98
N GLY A 80 9.27 -4.85 0.29
CA GLY A 80 10.46 -4.37 0.97
C GLY A 80 10.76 -2.88 0.80
N LEU A 81 9.81 -2.08 0.30
CA LEU A 81 9.98 -0.63 0.26
C LEU A 81 9.74 -0.02 1.65
N PRO A 82 10.65 0.83 2.17
CA PRO A 82 10.34 1.69 3.31
C PRO A 82 9.48 2.88 2.88
N HIS A 83 9.02 3.66 3.86
CA HIS A 83 8.40 4.95 3.57
C HIS A 83 9.30 5.86 2.73
N CYS A 84 8.70 6.61 1.81
CA CYS A 84 9.39 7.52 0.90
C CYS A 84 9.18 8.98 1.32
N PRO A 85 10.23 9.83 1.34
CA PRO A 85 10.09 11.25 1.65
C PRO A 85 9.41 12.04 0.52
N ASN A 86 9.38 11.51 -0.71
CA ASN A 86 8.73 12.18 -1.85
C ASN A 86 7.21 12.23 -1.63
N ALA A 87 6.67 13.44 -1.50
CA ALA A 87 5.26 13.67 -1.20
C ALA A 87 4.29 13.17 -2.29
N GLY A 88 4.74 13.07 -3.54
CA GLY A 88 3.95 12.52 -4.65
C GLY A 88 4.04 11.00 -4.80
N CYS A 89 4.90 10.32 -4.04
CA CYS A 89 5.06 8.86 -4.14
C CYS A 89 3.97 8.13 -3.34
N VAL A 90 3.46 7.01 -3.88
CA VAL A 90 2.52 6.14 -3.15
C VAL A 90 3.07 5.63 -1.82
N MET A 91 4.40 5.45 -1.70
CA MET A 91 5.08 5.07 -0.45
C MET A 91 5.24 6.21 0.56
N ARG A 92 4.66 7.40 0.31
CA ARG A 92 4.61 8.46 1.32
C ARG A 92 3.70 8.02 2.47
N PHE A 93 4.21 8.09 3.70
CA PHE A 93 3.40 7.85 4.90
C PHE A 93 2.32 8.92 5.03
N SER A 94 1.09 8.49 5.30
CA SER A 94 -0.09 9.35 5.43
C SER A 94 -0.67 9.24 6.85
N ARG A 95 -0.64 10.35 7.60
CA ARG A 95 -1.25 10.48 8.93
C ARG A 95 -2.70 10.94 8.88
N THR A 96 -3.09 11.52 7.74
CA THR A 96 -4.43 12.09 7.54
C THR A 96 -4.93 11.72 6.16
N ILE A 97 -6.26 11.73 5.98
CA ILE A 97 -6.86 11.40 4.69
C ILE A 97 -6.47 12.39 3.59
N ARG A 98 -6.24 13.66 3.95
CA ARG A 98 -5.77 14.69 3.02
C ARG A 98 -4.38 14.38 2.46
N GLU A 99 -3.50 13.75 3.25
CA GLU A 99 -2.19 13.31 2.76
C GLU A 99 -2.31 12.12 1.81
N THR A 100 -3.26 11.20 2.05
CA THR A 100 -3.61 10.14 1.09
C THR A 100 -4.18 10.72 -0.21
N ASP A 101 -5.01 11.76 -0.13
CA ASP A 101 -5.54 12.45 -1.30
C ASP A 101 -4.43 13.12 -2.13
N PHE A 102 -3.44 13.70 -1.45
CA PHE A 102 -2.32 14.40 -2.09
C PHE A 102 -1.35 13.47 -2.83
N LYS A 103 -1.00 12.31 -2.25
CA LYS A 103 0.00 11.40 -2.86
C LYS A 103 -0.55 10.76 -4.14
N SER A 104 0.32 10.41 -5.09
CA SER A 104 -0.07 9.61 -6.26
C SER A 104 -0.33 8.15 -5.88
N SER A 105 -1.03 7.42 -6.74
CA SER A 105 -1.08 5.95 -6.71
C SER A 105 0.15 5.29 -7.36
N ARG A 106 1.12 6.08 -7.81
CA ARG A 106 2.34 5.61 -8.50
C ARG A 106 3.56 5.66 -7.59
N PHE A 107 4.46 4.70 -7.78
CA PHE A 107 5.81 4.76 -7.24
C PHE A 107 6.62 5.87 -7.93
N CYS A 108 7.48 6.57 -7.18
CA CYS A 108 8.46 7.46 -7.78
C CYS A 108 9.63 6.66 -8.39
N GLY A 109 10.46 7.31 -9.21
CA GLY A 109 11.60 6.66 -9.87
C GLY A 109 12.58 5.97 -8.91
N ARG A 110 12.72 6.45 -7.66
CA ARG A 110 13.56 5.79 -6.65
C ARG A 110 12.95 4.45 -6.21
N CYS A 111 11.67 4.44 -5.86
CA CYS A 111 10.97 3.23 -5.42
C CYS A 111 10.88 2.20 -6.55
N LEU A 112 10.62 2.65 -7.79
CA LEU A 112 10.64 1.76 -8.97
C LEU A 112 11.99 1.07 -9.15
N LYS A 113 13.10 1.82 -9.11
CA LYS A 113 14.45 1.24 -9.20
C LYS A 113 14.73 0.21 -8.10
N THR A 114 14.24 0.44 -6.88
CA THR A 114 14.36 -0.54 -5.79
C THR A 114 13.58 -1.81 -6.12
N LEU A 115 12.33 -1.69 -6.57
CA LEU A 115 11.50 -2.84 -6.95
C LEU A 115 12.09 -3.64 -8.13
N GLU A 116 12.63 -2.96 -9.14
CA GLU A 116 13.33 -3.59 -10.27
C GLU A 116 14.58 -4.35 -9.81
N SER A 117 15.35 -3.77 -8.87
CA SER A 117 16.55 -4.40 -8.34
C SER A 117 16.25 -5.62 -7.46
N SER A 118 15.07 -5.63 -6.83
CA SER A 118 14.57 -6.77 -6.04
C SER A 118 13.92 -7.87 -6.90
N GLY A 119 13.85 -7.71 -8.23
CA GLY A 119 13.24 -8.68 -9.14
C GLY A 119 11.71 -8.74 -9.07
N VAL A 120 11.07 -7.78 -8.39
CA VAL A 120 9.61 -7.68 -8.27
C VAL A 120 8.99 -7.11 -9.54
N LEU A 121 9.69 -6.18 -10.20
CA LEU A 121 9.32 -5.66 -11.51
C LEU A 121 10.30 -6.19 -12.56
N ALA A 122 9.76 -6.76 -13.64
CA ALA A 122 10.57 -7.11 -14.80
C ALA A 122 11.16 -5.83 -15.40
N ARG A 123 12.46 -5.85 -15.71
CA ARG A 123 13.08 -4.79 -16.52
C ARG A 123 12.46 -4.84 -17.91
N SER A 124 11.76 -3.78 -18.30
CA SER A 124 11.30 -3.55 -19.66
C SER A 124 12.46 -3.33 -20.62
#